data_AF-A0A8H5I2M0-F1
#
_entry.id   AF-A0A8H5I2M0-F1
#
_cell.length_a   1.000
_cell.length_b   1.000
_cell.length_c   1.000
_cell.angle_alpha   90.00
_cell.angle_beta   90.00
_cell.angle_gamma   90.00
#
_symmetry.space_group_name_H-M   'P 1'
#
loop_
_entity.id
_entity.type
_entity.pdbx_description
1 polymer ?
#
loop_
_entity_poly.entity_id
_entity_poly.type
_entity_poly.pdbx_seq_one_letter_code
_entity_poly.pdbx_strand_id
1 'polypeptide(L)'
;MNSSLDIAFAFVLALCDRHHRTYLPDVLLRRIVKKTPTTYQWVAIGTGSRMSGSTMLVIYQDGSGNVTLSPRKGHGHDMPTYQAVSGIMLAEGSGVSNGTMVANIYWKDAGISGTAQWISAWKKGSPLDTTDASSDFAEHDGTDSFSVDLSKATVSSTSNPFLNSSNTTPSDNAVSGGGG
;
A
#
# COMPACT_ATOMS: atom_id res chain seq x y z
N MET A 1 -18.64 -20.86 4.12
CA MET A 1 -17.53 -20.62 3.18
C MET A 1 -17.46 -19.11 3.02
N ASN A 2 -16.69 -18.41 3.88
CA ASN A 2 -16.58 -16.94 3.89
C ASN A 2 -15.16 -16.56 3.47
N SER A 3 -14.95 -16.43 2.17
CA SER A 3 -13.76 -15.84 1.56
C SER A 3 -14.05 -14.35 1.31
N SER A 4 -13.32 -13.44 1.97
CA SER A 4 -13.07 -12.04 1.51
C SER A 4 -12.40 -11.12 2.57
N LEU A 5 -12.26 -11.51 3.86
CA LEU A 5 -11.76 -10.59 4.91
C LEU A 5 -10.27 -10.71 5.28
N ASP A 6 -9.45 -11.39 4.46
CA ASP A 6 -8.06 -11.70 4.82
C ASP A 6 -7.08 -10.55 4.51
N ILE A 7 -7.44 -9.68 3.56
CA ILE A 7 -6.71 -8.46 3.20
C ILE A 7 -7.61 -7.27 3.53
N ALA A 8 -7.28 -6.51 4.56
CA ALA A 8 -7.99 -5.27 4.84
C ALA A 8 -7.44 -4.15 3.95
N PHE A 9 -8.37 -3.37 3.37
CA PHE A 9 -8.12 -2.34 2.38
C PHE A 9 -7.08 -1.30 2.79
N ALA A 10 -6.42 -0.76 1.78
CA ALA A 10 -5.43 0.29 1.93
C ALA A 10 -6.12 1.59 2.36
N PHE A 11 -5.75 2.13 3.52
CA PHE A 11 -6.12 3.50 3.85
C PHE A 11 -5.20 4.43 3.08
N VAL A 12 -5.77 5.29 2.25
CA VAL A 12 -5.02 6.37 1.60
C VAL A 12 -5.38 7.66 2.31
N LEU A 13 -4.37 8.41 2.73
CA LEU A 13 -4.53 9.74 3.29
C LEU A 13 -3.66 10.70 2.49
N ALA A 14 -4.26 11.71 1.90
CA ALA A 14 -3.57 12.90 1.43
C ALA A 14 -3.26 13.79 2.65
N LEU A 15 -1.97 13.96 2.93
CA LEU A 15 -1.51 14.91 3.93
C LEU A 15 -1.53 16.30 3.26
N CYS A 16 -2.36 17.21 3.77
CA CYS A 16 -2.41 18.57 3.28
C CYS A 16 -1.48 19.44 4.14
N ASP A 17 -0.35 19.91 3.60
CA ASP A 17 0.36 21.03 4.20
C ASP A 17 -0.45 22.32 3.97
N ARG A 18 -1.06 22.83 5.03
CA ARG A 18 -1.85 24.07 5.00
C ARG A 18 -1.02 25.35 4.78
N HIS A 19 0.30 25.27 4.61
CA HIS A 19 1.13 26.46 4.48
C HIS A 19 1.63 26.84 3.08
N HIS A 20 1.64 25.97 2.06
CA HIS A 20 2.22 26.32 0.75
C HIS A 20 1.42 25.79 -0.44
N ARG A 21 0.78 26.72 -1.19
CA ARG A 21 -0.11 26.49 -2.34
C ARG A 21 0.56 25.91 -3.60
N THR A 22 1.80 25.42 -3.51
CA THR A 22 2.69 25.14 -4.65
C THR A 22 3.23 23.71 -4.72
N TYR A 23 2.95 22.84 -3.74
CA TYR A 23 3.42 21.44 -3.73
C TYR A 23 2.28 20.45 -3.97
N LEU A 24 2.60 19.31 -4.59
CA LEU A 24 1.66 18.20 -4.76
C LEU A 24 1.39 17.58 -3.38
N PRO A 25 0.21 17.01 -3.13
CA PRO A 25 -0.07 16.40 -1.83
C PRO A 25 0.84 15.19 -1.61
N ASP A 26 1.36 15.08 -0.40
CA ASP A 26 1.99 13.84 0.06
C ASP A 26 0.90 12.80 0.32
N VAL A 27 1.20 11.56 0.01
CA VAL A 27 0.27 10.44 0.22
C VAL A 27 0.85 9.51 1.28
N LEU A 28 0.05 9.24 2.31
CA LEU A 28 0.33 8.21 3.29
C LEU A 28 -0.63 7.04 3.10
N LEU A 29 -0.08 5.87 2.78
CA LEU A 29 -0.80 4.63 2.51
C LEU A 29 -0.60 3.69 3.69
N ARG A 30 -1.66 3.04 4.19
CA ARG A 30 -1.54 1.94 5.15
C ARG A 30 -2.16 0.68 4.61
N ARG A 31 -1.34 -0.35 4.42
CA ARG A 31 -1.78 -1.70 4.08
C ARG A 31 -1.69 -2.59 5.32
N ILE A 32 -2.77 -3.31 5.63
CA ILE A 32 -2.83 -4.26 6.75
C ILE A 32 -3.19 -5.63 6.19
N VAL A 33 -2.29 -6.60 6.38
CA VAL A 33 -2.53 -8.00 6.06
C VAL A 33 -2.64 -8.74 7.38
N LYS A 34 -3.84 -9.24 7.70
CA LYS A 34 -4.07 -9.91 8.99
C LYS A 34 -3.62 -11.36 8.91
N LYS A 35 -3.23 -11.89 10.07
CA LYS A 35 -2.96 -13.33 10.20
C LYS A 35 -4.26 -14.09 9.92
N THR A 36 -4.28 -14.87 8.86
CA THR A 36 -5.36 -15.80 8.57
C THR A 36 -4.76 -17.21 8.40
N PRO A 37 -5.57 -18.28 8.26
CA PRO A 37 -5.01 -19.59 7.93
C PRO A 37 -4.14 -19.58 6.67
N THR A 38 -4.38 -18.61 5.77
CA THR A 38 -3.57 -18.35 4.60
C THR A 38 -2.45 -17.38 4.93
N THR A 39 -1.20 -17.76 4.71
CA THR A 39 -0.08 -16.81 4.73
C THR A 39 0.08 -16.18 3.35
N TYR A 40 0.54 -14.92 3.33
CA TYR A 40 0.86 -14.21 2.10
C TYR A 40 2.38 -14.12 1.95
N GLN A 41 2.89 -14.55 0.81
CA GLN A 41 4.29 -14.39 0.44
C GLN A 41 4.61 -12.92 0.16
N TRP A 42 3.71 -12.27 -0.58
CA TRP A 42 3.77 -10.83 -0.86
C TRP A 42 2.37 -10.27 -1.14
N VAL A 43 2.21 -8.97 -0.90
CA VAL A 43 1.04 -8.18 -1.31
C VAL A 43 1.49 -6.92 -2.03
N ALA A 44 0.64 -6.38 -2.91
CA ALA A 44 0.96 -5.16 -3.64
C ALA A 44 -0.26 -4.26 -3.80
N ILE A 45 0.00 -2.95 -3.92
CA ILE A 45 -0.91 -1.97 -4.49
C ILE A 45 -0.22 -1.27 -5.65
N GLY A 46 -0.98 -0.86 -6.66
CA GLY A 46 -0.45 -0.17 -7.83
C GLY A 46 -1.34 0.97 -8.27
N THR A 47 -0.73 2.07 -8.75
CA THR A 47 -1.46 3.18 -9.34
C THR A 47 -2.09 2.80 -10.68
N GLY A 48 -3.21 3.43 -11.04
CA GLY A 48 -3.92 3.17 -12.29
C GLY A 48 -4.79 1.93 -12.25
N SER A 49 -5.29 1.53 -13.42
CA SER A 49 -6.28 0.44 -13.57
C SER A 49 -5.72 -0.87 -14.11
N ARG A 50 -4.40 -0.97 -14.29
CA ARG A 50 -3.73 -2.15 -14.88
C ARG A 50 -2.25 -2.17 -14.49
N MET A 51 -1.58 -3.32 -14.69
CA MET A 51 -0.15 -3.44 -14.38
C MET A 51 0.72 -2.52 -15.23
N SER A 52 0.48 -2.47 -16.54
CA SER A 52 1.28 -1.65 -17.46
C SER A 52 1.17 -0.17 -17.11
N GLY A 53 2.33 0.47 -16.91
CA GLY A 53 2.44 1.88 -16.54
C GLY A 53 2.28 2.16 -15.04
N SER A 54 1.86 1.19 -14.24
CA SER A 54 1.65 1.36 -12.80
C SER A 54 2.97 1.56 -12.04
N THR A 55 2.94 2.43 -11.04
CA THR A 55 3.89 2.38 -9.93
C THR A 55 3.32 1.42 -8.90
N MET A 56 3.99 0.29 -8.71
CA MET A 56 3.57 -0.75 -7.78
C MET A 56 4.39 -0.70 -6.51
N LEU A 57 3.74 -0.82 -5.37
CA LEU A 57 4.32 -0.88 -4.05
C LEU A 57 4.14 -2.31 -3.54
N VAL A 58 5.15 -3.15 -3.79
CA VAL A 58 5.15 -4.54 -3.36
C VAL A 58 5.72 -4.62 -1.95
N ILE A 59 5.07 -5.39 -1.09
CA ILE A 59 5.37 -5.50 0.34
C ILE A 59 5.48 -6.98 0.70
N TYR A 60 6.55 -7.34 1.39
CA TYR A 60 6.76 -8.66 1.96
C TYR A 60 7.50 -8.56 3.29
N GLN A 61 7.49 -9.64 4.07
CA GLN A 61 8.19 -9.68 5.37
C GLN A 61 9.70 -9.74 5.15
N ASP A 62 10.46 -9.11 6.04
CA ASP A 62 11.91 -9.04 5.98
C ASP A 62 12.63 -10.20 6.71
N GLY A 63 11.86 -11.07 7.38
CA GLY A 63 12.36 -12.18 8.19
C GLY A 63 12.79 -11.80 9.62
N SER A 64 12.75 -10.52 9.98
CA SER A 64 13.22 -9.97 11.26
C SER A 64 12.12 -9.23 12.04
N GLY A 65 10.86 -9.41 11.66
CA GLY A 65 9.71 -8.75 12.30
C GLY A 65 9.37 -7.38 11.71
N ASN A 66 9.99 -7.00 10.59
CA ASN A 66 9.64 -5.83 9.82
C ASN A 66 9.14 -6.22 8.40
N VAL A 67 8.94 -5.23 7.55
CA VAL A 67 8.55 -5.39 6.15
C VAL A 67 9.57 -4.76 5.22
N THR A 68 9.72 -5.35 4.06
CA THR A 68 10.44 -4.79 2.93
C THR A 68 9.45 -4.11 1.99
N LEU A 69 9.73 -2.86 1.65
CA LEU A 69 9.02 -2.12 0.61
C LEU A 69 9.82 -2.18 -0.69
N SER A 70 9.17 -2.67 -1.74
CA SER A 70 9.75 -2.82 -3.07
C SER A 70 8.92 -2.03 -4.09
N PRO A 71 9.28 -0.75 -4.32
CA PRO A 71 8.69 0.03 -5.40
C PRO A 71 9.13 -0.54 -6.75
N ARG A 72 8.17 -0.75 -7.64
CA ARG A 72 8.35 -1.43 -8.92
C ARG A 72 7.62 -0.70 -10.04
N LYS A 73 8.14 -0.82 -11.26
CA LYS A 73 7.45 -0.37 -12.48
C LYS A 73 6.79 -1.55 -13.17
N GLY A 74 5.48 -1.45 -13.37
CA GLY A 74 4.74 -2.45 -14.14
C GLY A 74 4.81 -2.18 -15.65
N HIS A 75 5.05 -3.23 -16.42
CA HIS A 75 5.19 -3.15 -17.89
C HIS A 75 4.07 -3.89 -18.64
N GLY A 76 3.27 -4.71 -17.95
CA GLY A 76 2.26 -5.57 -18.57
C GLY A 76 2.08 -6.84 -17.75
N HIS A 77 1.94 -7.97 -18.44
CA HIS A 77 1.78 -9.31 -17.85
C HIS A 77 3.13 -9.98 -17.52
N ASP A 78 4.13 -9.18 -17.17
CA ASP A 78 5.48 -9.63 -16.80
C ASP A 78 5.81 -9.15 -15.39
N MET A 79 6.79 -9.80 -14.75
CA MET A 79 7.27 -9.40 -13.43
C MET A 79 7.67 -7.92 -13.43
N PRO A 80 7.07 -7.09 -12.55
CA PRO A 80 7.44 -5.68 -12.42
C PRO A 80 8.92 -5.53 -12.04
N THR A 81 9.61 -4.59 -12.68
CA THR A 81 11.04 -4.36 -12.43
C THR A 81 11.22 -3.45 -11.23
N TYR A 82 12.15 -3.77 -10.33
CA TYR A 82 12.47 -2.90 -9.21
C TYR A 82 12.89 -1.52 -9.71
N GLN A 83 12.34 -0.47 -9.12
CA GLN A 83 12.69 0.90 -9.42
C GLN A 83 12.66 1.71 -8.13
N ALA A 84 13.83 2.15 -7.67
CA ALA A 84 13.89 3.10 -6.56
C ALA A 84 13.15 4.39 -6.96
N VAL A 85 12.18 4.81 -6.15
CA VAL A 85 11.42 6.04 -6.35
C VAL A 85 11.76 7.00 -5.22
N SER A 86 12.32 8.16 -5.56
CA SER A 86 12.60 9.22 -4.59
C SER A 86 11.32 9.64 -3.89
N GLY A 87 11.38 9.77 -2.56
CA GLY A 87 10.23 10.21 -1.75
C GLY A 87 9.28 9.09 -1.33
N ILE A 88 9.51 7.83 -1.74
CA ILE A 88 8.77 6.67 -1.24
C ILE A 88 9.57 5.98 -0.13
N MET A 89 8.98 5.83 1.05
CA MET A 89 9.62 5.15 2.18
C MET A 89 8.59 4.50 3.12
N LEU A 90 9.03 3.53 3.92
CA LEU A 90 8.26 3.06 5.06
C LEU A 90 8.22 4.13 6.14
N ALA A 91 7.02 4.44 6.62
CA ALA A 91 6.78 5.30 7.75
C ALA A 91 6.69 4.48 9.04
N GLU A 92 6.85 5.17 10.17
CA GLU A 92 6.73 4.60 11.52
C GLU A 92 5.40 3.83 11.70
N GLY A 93 5.45 2.75 12.49
CA GLY A 93 4.33 1.84 12.71
C GLY A 93 4.19 0.74 11.64
N SER A 94 5.12 0.67 10.69
CA SER A 94 5.28 -0.50 9.81
C SER A 94 5.94 -1.66 10.57
N GLY A 95 5.61 -2.88 10.18
CA GLY A 95 6.25 -4.10 10.68
C GLY A 95 5.31 -5.29 10.75
N VAL A 96 5.79 -6.37 11.36
CA VAL A 96 5.03 -7.60 11.55
C VAL A 96 4.85 -7.84 13.04
N SER A 97 3.59 -7.93 13.49
CA SER A 97 3.28 -8.23 14.89
C SER A 97 2.04 -9.09 15.01
N ASN A 98 2.10 -10.12 15.86
CA ASN A 98 1.02 -11.09 16.04
C ASN A 98 0.51 -11.69 14.72
N GLY A 99 1.43 -11.90 13.77
CA GLY A 99 1.15 -12.37 12.41
C GLY A 99 0.39 -11.40 11.52
N THR A 100 0.19 -10.16 11.96
CA THR A 100 -0.35 -9.07 11.15
C THR A 100 0.81 -8.26 10.59
N MET A 101 0.84 -8.13 9.26
CA MET A 101 1.80 -7.29 8.55
C MET A 101 1.16 -5.91 8.30
N VAL A 102 1.85 -4.86 8.72
CA VAL A 102 1.45 -3.47 8.51
C VAL A 102 2.54 -2.77 7.70
N ALA A 103 2.17 -2.14 6.60
CA ALA A 103 3.05 -1.24 5.87
C ALA A 103 2.40 0.15 5.82
N ASN A 104 2.99 1.09 6.54
CA ASN A 104 2.71 2.51 6.40
C ASN A 104 3.72 3.05 5.38
N ILE A 105 3.26 3.59 4.27
CA ILE A 105 4.11 4.04 3.17
C ILE A 105 3.86 5.53 2.98
N TYR A 106 4.91 6.32 3.16
CA TYR A 106 4.91 7.73 2.82
C TYR A 106 5.43 7.90 1.39
N TRP A 107 4.68 8.64 0.59
CA TRP A 107 5.01 8.99 -0.78
C TRP A 107 4.92 10.49 -0.95
N LYS A 108 6.09 11.13 -0.91
CA LYS A 108 6.24 12.56 -1.15
C LYS A 108 5.90 12.92 -2.59
N ASP A 109 5.16 14.01 -2.79
CA ASP A 109 4.85 14.57 -4.11
C ASP A 109 4.34 13.51 -5.12
N ALA A 110 3.44 12.62 -4.68
CA ALA A 110 3.07 11.41 -5.45
C ALA A 110 2.46 11.68 -6.84
N GLY A 111 2.06 12.92 -7.13
CA GLY A 111 1.43 13.29 -8.39
C GLY A 111 0.02 12.71 -8.56
N ILE A 112 -0.59 12.25 -7.47
CA ILE A 112 -1.93 11.65 -7.45
C ILE A 112 -2.89 12.69 -6.88
N SER A 113 -3.99 12.96 -7.58
CA SER A 113 -5.00 13.93 -7.17
C SER A 113 -6.40 13.52 -7.64
N GLY A 114 -7.44 14.13 -7.08
CA GLY A 114 -8.83 13.83 -7.42
C GLY A 114 -9.22 12.38 -7.11
N THR A 115 -10.06 11.79 -7.95
CA THR A 115 -10.38 10.36 -7.88
C THR A 115 -9.38 9.57 -8.72
N ALA A 116 -8.61 8.69 -8.07
CA ALA A 116 -7.58 7.87 -8.70
C ALA A 116 -7.96 6.38 -8.68
N GLN A 117 -7.70 5.69 -9.78
CA GLN A 117 -7.82 4.23 -9.85
C GLN A 117 -6.58 3.58 -9.26
N TRP A 118 -6.79 2.44 -8.61
CA TRP A 118 -5.76 1.60 -8.04
C TRP A 118 -6.08 0.14 -8.29
N ILE A 119 -5.02 -0.66 -8.31
CA ILE A 119 -5.08 -2.11 -8.31
C ILE A 119 -4.41 -2.66 -7.07
N SER A 120 -4.78 -3.86 -6.67
CA SER A 120 -4.05 -4.65 -5.69
C SER A 120 -3.86 -6.07 -6.17
N ALA A 121 -2.84 -6.73 -5.64
CA ALA A 121 -2.52 -8.11 -5.95
C ALA A 121 -1.89 -8.79 -4.75
N TRP A 122 -1.95 -10.12 -4.71
CA TRP A 122 -1.34 -10.91 -3.64
C TRP A 122 -0.93 -12.29 -4.11
N LYS A 123 0.13 -12.81 -3.47
CA LYS A 123 0.56 -14.20 -3.58
C LYS A 123 0.41 -14.88 -2.23
N LYS A 124 -0.29 -16.01 -2.20
CA LYS A 124 -0.36 -16.91 -1.05
C LYS A 124 0.90 -17.77 -1.00
N GLY A 125 1.38 -18.04 0.20
CA GLY A 125 2.55 -18.88 0.43
C GLY A 125 3.37 -18.43 1.65
N SER A 126 4.49 -19.11 1.84
CA SER A 126 5.48 -18.73 2.87
C SER A 126 6.04 -17.34 2.56
N PRO A 127 6.34 -16.52 3.58
CA PRO A 127 6.98 -15.22 3.40
C PRO A 127 8.31 -15.33 2.65
N LEU A 128 8.71 -14.25 1.96
CA LEU A 128 10.02 -14.19 1.32
C LEU A 128 11.18 -14.02 2.32
N ASP A 129 10.90 -13.45 3.49
CA ASP A 129 11.86 -13.25 4.58
C ASP A 129 13.19 -12.66 4.13
N THR A 130 13.11 -11.53 3.43
CA THR A 130 14.27 -10.87 2.82
C THR A 130 14.13 -9.35 2.86
N THR A 131 15.24 -8.67 3.14
CA THR A 131 15.38 -7.21 3.04
C THR A 131 15.69 -6.72 1.62
N ASP A 132 15.98 -7.64 0.68
CA ASP A 132 16.34 -7.28 -0.69
C ASP A 132 15.11 -6.84 -1.47
N ALA A 133 14.94 -5.52 -1.59
CA ALA A 133 13.85 -4.89 -2.34
C ALA A 133 13.81 -5.29 -3.82
N SER A 134 14.89 -5.84 -4.39
CA SER A 134 14.96 -6.29 -5.78
C SER A 134 14.62 -7.77 -5.97
N SER A 135 14.41 -8.54 -4.89
CA SER A 135 14.06 -9.98 -4.92
C SER A 135 12.97 -10.31 -5.95
N ASP A 136 13.18 -11.41 -6.67
CA ASP A 136 12.17 -11.94 -7.59
C ASP A 136 11.04 -12.63 -6.83
N PHE A 137 9.85 -12.65 -7.43
CA PHE A 137 8.68 -13.31 -6.85
C PHE A 137 7.75 -13.84 -7.94
N ALA A 138 6.98 -14.87 -7.60
CA ALA A 138 6.03 -15.49 -8.51
C ALA A 138 4.79 -14.59 -8.73
N GLU A 139 4.10 -14.82 -9.85
CA GLU A 139 2.82 -14.17 -10.21
C GLU A 139 1.76 -14.32 -9.12
N HIS A 140 0.92 -13.30 -8.93
CA HIS A 140 -0.14 -13.28 -7.92
C HIS A 140 -1.16 -14.41 -8.11
N ASP A 141 -1.75 -14.87 -7.00
CA ASP A 141 -2.89 -15.79 -7.02
C ASP A 141 -4.24 -15.05 -7.10
N GLY A 142 -4.25 -13.74 -6.88
CA GLY A 142 -5.46 -12.92 -6.90
C GLY A 142 -5.16 -11.43 -7.02
N THR A 143 -6.16 -10.71 -7.51
CA THR A 143 -6.10 -9.27 -7.79
C THR A 143 -7.43 -8.61 -7.44
N ASP A 144 -7.39 -7.30 -7.23
CA ASP A 144 -8.57 -6.47 -7.07
C ASP A 144 -8.34 -5.05 -7.63
N SER A 145 -9.40 -4.29 -7.83
CA SER A 145 -9.35 -2.89 -8.26
C SER A 145 -10.29 -2.03 -7.43
N PHE A 146 -9.85 -0.81 -7.13
CA PHE A 146 -10.61 0.14 -6.34
C PHE A 146 -10.28 1.57 -6.76
N SER A 147 -11.15 2.50 -6.41
CA SER A 147 -10.97 3.94 -6.60
C SER A 147 -10.75 4.62 -5.27
N VAL A 148 -9.93 5.67 -5.27
CA VAL A 148 -9.68 6.51 -4.09
C VAL A 148 -9.98 7.96 -4.46
N ASP A 149 -10.96 8.54 -3.78
CA ASP A 149 -11.27 9.96 -3.82
C ASP A 149 -10.39 10.73 -2.83
N LEU A 150 -9.27 11.27 -3.33
CA LEU A 150 -8.29 11.97 -2.51
C LEU A 150 -8.83 13.27 -1.88
N SER A 151 -9.94 13.82 -2.39
CA SER A 151 -10.60 14.97 -1.78
C SER A 151 -11.22 14.63 -0.42
N LYS A 152 -11.63 13.36 -0.23
CA LYS A 152 -12.21 12.83 1.00
C LYS A 152 -11.20 12.17 1.92
N ALA A 153 -9.99 11.94 1.43
CA ALA A 153 -8.89 11.34 2.17
C ALA A 153 -7.94 12.40 2.76
N THR A 154 -8.43 13.59 3.12
CA THR A 154 -7.56 14.66 3.65
C THR A 154 -7.47 14.63 5.17
N VAL A 155 -6.26 14.81 5.70
CA VAL A 155 -6.05 15.12 7.12
C VAL A 155 -5.34 16.46 7.26
N SER A 156 -5.70 17.20 8.31
CA SER A 156 -5.22 18.57 8.54
C SER A 156 -3.85 18.64 9.22
N SER A 157 -3.27 17.48 9.56
CA SER A 157 -1.93 17.35 10.16
C SER A 157 -0.91 16.83 9.16
N THR A 158 0.32 17.32 9.27
CA THR A 158 1.49 16.77 8.57
C THR A 158 2.11 15.57 9.29
N SER A 159 1.67 15.26 10.52
CA SER A 159 2.09 14.08 11.28
C SER A 159 1.41 12.80 10.79
N ASN A 160 2.08 11.65 10.95
CA ASN A 160 1.54 10.32 10.64
C ASN A 160 0.29 10.04 11.51
N PRO A 161 -0.93 10.05 10.94
CA PRO A 161 -2.16 9.84 11.70
C PRO A 161 -2.32 8.39 12.18
N PHE A 162 -1.57 7.42 11.64
CA PHE A 162 -1.66 6.02 12.04
C PHE A 162 -1.08 5.73 13.44
N LEU A 163 -0.33 6.68 14.01
CA LEU A 163 0.28 6.54 15.34
C LEU A 163 -0.69 6.91 16.47
N ASN A 164 -1.71 7.73 16.20
CA ASN A 164 -2.69 8.16 17.21
C ASN A 164 -3.94 7.29 17.14
N SER A 165 -4.00 6.25 17.98
CA SER A 165 -5.10 5.29 18.05
C SER A 165 -6.44 5.88 18.51
N SER A 166 -6.48 7.12 18.99
CA SER A 166 -7.68 7.69 19.65
C SER A 166 -8.54 8.60 18.77
N ASN A 167 -8.07 9.05 17.60
CA ASN A 167 -8.77 10.14 16.87
C ASN A 167 -8.87 10.02 15.34
N THR A 168 -8.40 8.93 14.74
CA THR A 168 -8.66 8.68 13.32
C THR A 168 -9.03 7.22 13.12
N THR A 169 -10.33 6.91 13.22
CA THR A 169 -10.87 5.84 12.39
C THR A 169 -10.81 6.41 10.98
N PRO A 170 -9.87 6.01 10.11
CA PRO A 170 -9.84 6.55 8.77
C PRO A 170 -11.15 6.08 8.13
N SER A 171 -11.99 7.03 7.72
CA SER A 171 -13.28 6.66 7.14
C SER A 171 -13.02 6.12 5.74
N ASP A 172 -13.48 4.90 5.45
CA ASP A 172 -13.41 4.28 4.13
C ASP A 172 -14.26 5.01 3.06
N ASN A 173 -14.92 6.12 3.42
CA ASN A 173 -15.76 6.92 2.51
C ASN A 173 -14.99 7.50 1.31
N ALA A 174 -13.65 7.47 1.35
CA ALA A 174 -12.78 7.84 0.24
C ALA A 174 -12.54 6.68 -0.75
N VAL A 175 -12.72 5.43 -0.33
CA VAL A 175 -12.47 4.24 -1.14
C VAL A 175 -13.79 3.71 -1.70
N SER A 176 -13.84 3.42 -2.99
CA SER A 176 -15.00 2.77 -3.61
C SER A 176 -14.58 1.63 -4.54
N GLY A 177 -15.36 0.55 -4.53
CA GLY A 177 -14.95 -0.71 -5.14
C GLY A 177 -13.93 -1.46 -4.28
N GLY A 178 -13.65 -2.70 -4.67
CA GLY A 178 -12.81 -3.62 -3.92
C GLY A 178 -13.63 -4.65 -3.15
N GLY A 179 -13.38 -5.93 -3.43
CA GLY A 179 -14.03 -7.06 -2.77
C GLY A 179 -13.38 -8.41 -3.08
N GLY A 180 -12.14 -8.40 -3.62
CA GLY A 180 -11.42 -9.60 -4.05
C GLY A 180 -10.86 -10.45 -2.90
#